data_AF-A0A2G9NWU3-F1
#
_entry.id   AF-A0A2G9NWU3-F1
#
_cell.length_a   1.000
_cell.length_b   1.000
_cell.length_c   1.000
_cell.angle_alpha   90.00
_cell.angle_beta   90.00
_cell.angle_gamma   90.00
#
_symmetry.space_group_name_H-M   'P 1'
#
loop_
_entity.id
_entity.type
_entity.pdbx_description
1 polymer ?
#
loop_
_entity_poly.entity_id
_entity_poly.type
_entity_poly.pdbx_seq_one_letter_code
_entity_poly.pdbx_strand_id
1 'polypeptide(L)' 'MQIIKGLSSYILFRLCPDYRKRYPKGHFWSEGYFCVSCGSDYERAMKYIENQELYHRLPEY' A
#
# COMPACT_ATOMS: atom_id res chain seq x y z
N MET A 1 0.15 -2.43 7.09
CA MET A 1 -0.40 -1.22 7.76
C MET A 1 -0.11 -1.12 9.26
N GLN A 2 0.62 -2.07 9.87
CA GLN A 2 0.89 -2.10 11.32
C GLN A 2 1.66 -0.86 11.83
N ILE A 3 2.77 -0.48 11.16
CA ILE A 3 3.59 0.66 11.62
C ILE A 3 2.79 1.96 11.54
N ILE A 4 2.20 2.27 10.39
CA ILE A 4 1.47 3.54 10.21
C ILE A 4 0.31 3.64 11.21
N LYS A 5 -0.55 2.62 11.31
CA LYS A 5 -1.71 2.65 12.22
C LYS A 5 -1.27 2.62 13.70
N GLY A 6 -0.31 1.76 14.05
CA GLY A 6 0.17 1.61 15.42
C GLY A 6 0.91 2.86 15.91
N LEU A 7 1.89 3.33 15.14
CA LEU A 7 2.70 4.50 15.50
C LEU A 7 1.85 5.77 15.54
N SER A 8 0.96 5.99 14.56
CA SER A 8 0.06 7.16 14.60
C SER A 8 -0.87 7.11 15.82
N SER A 9 -1.42 5.95 16.19
CA SER A 9 -2.22 5.80 17.41
C SER A 9 -1.41 6.14 18.66
N TYR A 10 -0.17 5.62 18.76
CA TYR A 10 0.73 5.89 19.88
C TYR A 10 1.03 7.39 20.03
N ILE A 11 1.39 8.06 18.94
CA ILE A 11 1.68 9.50 18.93
C ILE A 11 0.41 10.30 19.30
N LEU A 12 -0.73 9.97 18.70
CA LEU A 12 -1.97 10.70 18.90
C LEU A 12 -2.45 10.65 20.37
N PHE A 13 -2.34 9.49 21.03
CA PHE A 13 -2.69 9.39 22.45
C PHE A 13 -1.73 10.17 23.37
N ARG A 14 -0.51 10.48 22.95
CA ARG A 14 0.41 11.35 23.71
C ARG A 14 0.15 12.82 23.48
N LEU A 15 -0.16 13.20 22.24
CA LEU A 15 -0.48 14.59 21.88
C LEU A 15 -1.85 15.01 22.40
N CYS A 16 -2.81 14.09 22.41
CA CYS A 16 -4.19 14.33 22.80
C CYS A 16 -4.68 13.24 23.77
N PRO A 17 -4.28 13.29 25.05
CA PRO A 17 -4.61 12.26 26.05
C PRO A 17 -6.12 12.04 26.23
N ASP A 18 -6.93 13.08 26.00
CA ASP A 18 -8.39 13.02 26.13
C ASP A 18 -9.05 11.99 25.22
N TYR A 19 -8.42 11.58 24.11
CA TYR A 19 -8.95 10.50 23.29
C TYR A 19 -9.05 9.16 24.04
N ARG A 20 -8.31 8.97 25.13
CA ARG A 20 -8.45 7.79 26.00
C ARG A 20 -9.82 7.70 26.66
N LYS A 21 -10.54 8.81 26.83
CA LYS A 21 -11.93 8.82 27.33
C LYS A 21 -12.87 8.09 26.37
N ARG A 22 -12.65 8.26 25.05
CA ARG A 22 -13.42 7.59 24.00
C ARG A 22 -12.87 6.22 23.63
N TYR A 23 -11.54 6.06 23.66
CA TYR A 23 -10.82 4.86 23.27
C TYR A 23 -9.98 4.31 24.44
N PRO A 24 -10.62 3.81 25.51
CA PRO A 24 -9.92 3.40 26.74
C PRO A 24 -8.96 2.23 26.50
N LYS A 25 -9.30 1.32 25.57
CA LYS A 25 -8.44 0.19 25.18
C LYS A 25 -7.29 0.56 24.24
N GLY A 26 -7.20 1.82 23.79
CA GLY A 26 -6.11 2.28 22.94
C GLY A 26 -6.17 1.84 21.47
N HIS A 27 -7.27 1.25 21.02
CA HIS A 27 -7.52 1.01 19.60
C HIS A 27 -8.10 2.28 18.99
N PHE A 28 -7.27 3.04 18.28
CA PHE A 28 -7.72 4.26 17.62
C PHE A 28 -8.28 3.98 16.22
N TRP A 29 -7.61 3.12 15.47
CA TRP A 29 -8.06 2.66 14.15
C TRP A 29 -8.79 1.33 14.24
N SER A 30 -9.66 1.04 13.25
CA SER A 30 -10.22 -0.31 13.06
C SER A 30 -9.11 -1.33 12.79
N GLU A 31 -9.39 -2.62 12.91
CA GLU A 31 -8.37 -3.66 12.62
C GLU A 31 -8.04 -3.73 11.13
N GLY A 32 -9.07 -3.69 10.29
CA GLY A 32 -8.95 -3.77 8.83
C GLY A 32 -8.30 -2.54 8.20
N TYR A 33 -7.77 -2.72 7.00
CA TYR A 33 -7.37 -1.63 6.12
C TYR A 33 -7.66 -2.02 4.68
N PHE A 34 -7.92 -1.03 3.84
CA PHE A 34 -8.05 -1.23 2.41
C PHE A 34 -6.76 -0.76 1.74
N CYS A 35 -6.31 -1.51 0.75
CA CYS A 35 -5.15 -1.18 -0.07
C CYS A 35 -5.43 -1.65 -1.50
N VAL A 36 -5.07 -0.83 -2.47
CA VAL A 36 -5.16 -1.15 -3.89
C VAL A 36 -3.86 -0.72 -4.56
N SER A 37 -3.44 -1.43 -5.59
CA SER A 37 -2.33 -0.98 -6.42
C SER A 37 -2.72 0.28 -7.19
N CYS A 38 -1.78 1.19 -7.35
CA CYS A 38 -1.94 2.41 -8.14
C CYS A 38 -0.83 2.44 -9.20
N GLY A 39 -1.12 3.05 -10.36
CA GLY A 39 -0.10 3.31 -11.38
C GLY A 39 0.22 2.13 -12.32
N SER A 40 -0.59 1.07 -12.32
CA SER A 40 -0.50 0.02 -13.34
C SER A 40 -1.23 0.46 -14.61
N ASP A 41 -0.46 0.78 -15.65
CA ASP A 41 -0.94 0.85 -17.03
C ASP A 41 -0.90 -0.57 -17.61
N TYR A 42 -2.02 -1.28 -17.47
CA TYR A 42 -2.14 -2.67 -17.90
C TYR A 42 -1.98 -2.82 -19.42
N GLU A 43 -2.45 -1.84 -20.19
CA GLU A 43 -2.34 -1.87 -21.64
C GLU A 43 -0.87 -1.79 -22.07
N ARG A 44 -0.12 -0.87 -21.46
CA ARG A 44 1.32 -0.75 -21.69
C ARG A 44 2.10 -1.98 -21.23
N ALA A 45 1.75 -2.54 -20.07
CA ALA A 45 2.37 -3.77 -19.58
C ALA A 45 2.11 -4.95 -20.54
N MET A 46 0.89 -5.07 -21.06
CA MET A 46 0.53 -6.13 -22.00
C MET A 46 1.29 -5.98 -23.32
N LYS A 47 1.29 -4.78 -23.90
CA LYS A 47 2.05 -4.48 -25.13
C LYS A 47 3.55 -4.79 -24.97
N TYR A 48 4.12 -4.51 -23.80
CA TYR A 48 5.53 -4.87 -23.54
C TYR A 48 5.75 -6.38 -23.59
N ILE A 49 4.85 -7.18 -23.00
CA ILE A 49 4.94 -8.64 -22.96
C ILE A 49 4.74 -9.24 -24.37
N GLU A 50 3.71 -8.82 -25.10
CA GLU A 50 3.38 -9.34 -26.43
C GLU A 50 4.53 -9.17 -27.43
N ASN A 51 5.25 -8.06 -27.34
CA ASN A 51 6.33 -7.76 -28.28
C ASN A 51 7.68 -8.37 -27.87
N GLN A 52 7.77 -9.16 -26.79
CA GLN A 52 9.05 -9.65 -26.28
C GLN A 52 9.81 -10.52 -27.29
N GLU A 53 9.13 -11.41 -28.03
CA GLU A 53 9.78 -12.27 -29.03
C GLU A 53 10.34 -11.48 -30.23
N LEU A 54 9.79 -10.30 -30.52
CA LEU A 54 10.32 -9.41 -31.56
C LEU A 54 11.64 -8.79 -31.12
N TYR A 55 11.78 -8.42 -29.84
CA TYR A 55 12.98 -7.79 -29.32
C TYR A 55 14.09 -8.77 -28.93
N HIS A 56 13.74 -10.02 -28.59
CA HIS A 56 14.69 -11.03 -28.11
C HIS A 56 15.07 -12.09 -29.16
N ARG A 57 14.63 -11.97 -30.41
CA ARG A 57 15.15 -12.83 -31.48
C ARG A 57 16.64 -12.55 -31.68
N LEU A 58 17.45 -13.60 -31.54
CA LEU A 58 18.85 -13.56 -31.96
C LEU A 58 18.91 -13.30 -33.47
N PRO A 59 19.87 -12.50 -33.97
CA PRO A 59 20.01 -12.26 -35.39
C PRO A 59 20.19 -13.60 -36.10
N GLU A 60 19.35 -13.86 -37.10
CA GLU A 60 19.51 -14.99 -38.03
C GLU A 60 20.80 -14.73 -38.83
N TYR A 61 21.81 -15.61 -38.65
CA TYR A 61 23.07 -15.62 -39.40
C TYR A 61 22.94 -16.42 -40.68
#